data_AF-A0A2E0GQR8-F1
#
_entry.id   AF-A0A2E0GQR8-F1
#
_cell.length_a   1.000
_cell.length_b   1.000
_cell.length_c   1.000
_cell.angle_alpha   90.00
_cell.angle_beta   90.00
_cell.angle_gamma   90.00
#
_symmetry.space_group_name_H-M   'P 1'
#
loop_
_entity.id
_entity.type
_entity.pdbx_description
1 polymer ?
#
loop_
_entity_poly.entity_id
_entity_poly.type
_entity_poly.pdbx_seq_one_letter_code
_entity_poly.pdbx_strand_id
1 'polypeptide(L)' 'MPDISVEQFAKVVNISVNNLLSQLEKAGIVKKSKSDLISDEEKMQLLEFFRNNKNNINNNQKKENSVEN' A
#
# COMPACT_ATOMS: atom_id res chain seq x y z
N MET A 1 7.05 -2.06 21.02
CA MET A 1 7.23 -3.08 19.95
C MET A 1 8.01 -2.41 18.82
N PRO A 2 8.81 -3.12 18.00
CA PRO A 2 9.79 -2.47 17.13
C PRO A 2 9.10 -1.72 16.00
N ASP A 3 9.06 -0.40 16.12
CA ASP A 3 8.77 0.50 15.02
C ASP A 3 9.88 0.32 13.97
N ILE A 4 9.53 -0.03 12.75
CA ILE A 4 10.50 -0.19 11.66
C ILE A 4 10.28 0.91 10.64
N SER A 5 11.36 1.42 10.05
CA SER A 5 11.21 2.49 9.06
C SER A 5 10.48 2.02 7.80
N VAL A 6 9.88 2.97 7.09
CA VAL A 6 9.27 2.73 5.76
C VAL A 6 10.25 2.01 4.83
N GLU A 7 11.55 2.37 4.87
CA GLU A 7 12.59 1.68 4.09
C GLU A 7 12.77 0.21 4.48
N GLN A 8 12.78 -0.11 5.77
CA GLN A 8 12.92 -1.49 6.23
C GLN A 8 11.67 -2.31 5.90
N PHE A 9 10.48 -1.73 6.08
CA PHE A 9 9.24 -2.39 5.69
C PHE A 9 9.21 -2.67 4.18
N ALA A 10 9.59 -1.69 3.35
CA ALA A 10 9.70 -1.84 1.89
C ALA A 10 10.58 -3.03 1.47
N LYS A 11 11.71 -3.23 2.16
CA LYS A 11 12.61 -4.38 1.93
C LYS A 11 11.93 -5.72 2.27
N VAL A 12 11.16 -5.76 3.36
CA VAL A 12 10.43 -6.97 3.80
C VAL A 12 9.32 -7.36 2.82
N VAL A 13 8.51 -6.40 2.37
CA VAL A 13 7.46 -6.64 1.35
C VAL A 13 8.00 -6.69 -0.07
N ASN A 14 9.31 -6.51 -0.26
CA ASN A 14 9.99 -6.55 -1.55
C ASN A 14 9.41 -5.57 -2.60
N ILE A 15 9.04 -4.37 -2.17
CA ILE A 15 8.53 -3.31 -3.05
C ILE A 15 9.36 -2.05 -2.89
N SER A 16 9.37 -1.20 -3.92
CA SER A 16 10.04 0.10 -3.86
C SER A 16 9.41 1.01 -2.80
N VAL A 17 10.24 1.79 -2.11
CA VAL A 17 9.80 2.76 -1.08
C VAL A 17 8.73 3.72 -1.63
N ASN A 18 8.89 4.20 -2.87
CA ASN A 18 7.90 5.06 -3.52
C ASN A 18 6.54 4.37 -3.71
N ASN A 19 6.54 3.08 -4.08
CA ASN A 19 5.32 2.30 -4.23
C ASN A 19 4.65 2.03 -2.88
N LEU A 20 5.46 1.80 -1.84
CA LEU A 20 4.98 1.65 -0.48
C LEU A 20 4.34 2.96 0.02
N LEU A 21 5.00 4.11 -0.19
CA LEU A 21 4.49 5.43 0.18
C LEU A 21 3.15 5.73 -0.51
N SER A 22 3.03 5.44 -1.81
CA SER A 22 1.76 5.60 -2.52
C SER A 22 0.64 4.72 -1.93
N GLN A 23 0.95 3.53 -1.44
CA GLN A 23 -0.03 2.65 -0.82
C GLN A 23 -0.39 3.08 0.60
N LEU A 24 0.58 3.55 1.37
CA LEU A 24 0.36 4.17 2.68
C LEU A 24 -0.56 5.38 2.55
N GLU A 25 -0.31 6.26 1.58
CA GLU A 25 -1.16 7.43 1.29
C GLU A 25 -2.59 7.01 0.93
N LYS A 26 -2.76 5.98 0.07
CA LYS A 26 -4.08 5.43 -0.29
C LYS A 26 -4.80 4.78 0.89
N ALA A 27 -4.06 4.24 1.87
CA ALA A 27 -4.61 3.70 3.11
C ALA A 27 -4.95 4.80 4.15
N GLY A 28 -4.70 6.07 3.83
CA GLY A 28 -4.89 7.19 4.75
C GLY A 28 -3.76 7.36 5.78
N ILE A 29 -2.64 6.67 5.58
CA ILE A 29 -1.47 6.71 6.45
C ILE A 29 -0.49 7.75 5.89
N VAL A 30 -0.43 8.91 6.53
CA VAL A 30 0.41 10.04 6.07
C VAL A 30 1.86 9.83 6.51
N LYS A 31 2.59 8.96 5.81
CA LYS A 31 4.06 8.85 5.91
C LYS A 31 4.69 9.62 4.76
N LYS A 32 5.60 10.55 5.07
CA LYS A 32 6.19 11.43 4.05
C LYS A 32 7.60 11.02 3.64
N SER A 33 8.26 10.20 4.45
CA SER A 33 9.67 9.88 4.22
C SER A 33 9.99 8.40 4.45
N LYS A 34 11.01 7.92 3.75
CA LYS A 34 11.61 6.60 3.93
C LYS A 34 12.13 6.34 5.35
N SER A 35 12.45 7.41 6.06
CA SER A 35 12.93 7.42 7.45
C SER A 35 11.81 7.44 8.48
N ASP A 36 10.56 7.69 8.06
CA ASP A 36 9.44 7.61 8.99
C ASP A 36 9.32 6.19 9.53
N LEU A 37 8.99 6.09 10.82
CA LEU A 37 8.76 4.83 11.50
C LEU A 37 7.33 4.38 11.27
N ILE A 38 7.13 3.10 10.96
CA ILE A 38 5.81 2.46 10.83
C ILE A 38 5.57 1.62 12.08
N SER A 39 4.50 1.96 12.81
CA SER A 39 4.06 1.20 13.98
C SER A 39 3.23 -0.02 13.59
N ASP A 40 3.03 -0.96 14.51
CA ASP A 40 2.33 -2.22 14.21
C ASP A 40 0.87 -2.01 13.75
N GLU A 41 0.18 -0.98 14.26
CA GLU A 41 -1.17 -0.61 13.81
C GLU A 41 -1.19 -0.21 12.32
N GLU A 42 -0.23 0.61 11.90
CA GLU A 42 -0.09 1.07 10.52
C GLU A 42 0.28 -0.09 9.58
N LYS A 43 1.09 -1.04 10.05
CA LYS A 43 1.38 -2.29 9.31
C LYS A 43 0.11 -3.09 9.08
N MET A 44 -0.76 -3.23 10.09
CA MET A 44 -2.02 -3.96 9.96
C MET A 44 -2.97 -3.26 8.99
N GLN A 45 -3.13 -1.94 9.09
CA GLN A 45 -3.95 -1.17 8.15
C GLN A 45 -3.46 -1.33 6.70
N LEU A 46 -2.15 -1.28 6.49
CA LEU A 46 -1.57 -1.48 5.17
C LEU A 46 -1.78 -2.92 4.68
N LEU A 47 -1.61 -3.93 5.54
CA LEU A 47 -1.85 -5.33 5.19
C LEU A 47 -3.33 -5.60 4.84
N GLU A 48 -4.26 -4.96 5.57
CA GLU A 48 -5.70 -5.00 5.27
C GLU A 48 -5.99 -4.32 3.94
N PHE A 49 -5.37 -3.15 3.68
CA PHE A 49 -5.43 -2.49 2.38
C PHE A 49 -4.94 -3.42 1.27
N PHE A 50 -3.77 -4.06 1.42
CA PHE A 50 -3.25 -5.03 0.44
C PHE A 50 -4.20 -6.21 0.24
N ARG A 51 -4.80 -6.74 1.30
CA ARG A 51 -5.76 -7.85 1.23
C ARG A 51 -7.02 -7.44 0.46
N ASN A 52 -7.55 -6.26 0.73
CA ASN A 52 -8.69 -5.71 -0.01
C ASN A 52 -8.30 -5.39 -1.45
N ASN A 53 -7.14 -4.77 -1.69
CA ASN A 53 -6.63 -4.44 -3.03
C ASN A 53 -6.35 -5.70 -3.86
N LYS A 54 -5.87 -6.79 -3.23
CA LYS A 54 -5.69 -8.09 -3.88
C LYS A 54 -7.02 -8.72 -4.31
N ASN A 55 -8.11 -8.44 -3.61
CA ASN A 55 -9.46 -8.80 -4.05
C ASN A 55 -9.97 -7.88 -5.18
N ASN A 56 -9.49 -6.64 -5.27
CA ASN A 56 -9.85 -5.67 -6.31
C ASN A 56 -9.09 -5.87 -7.63
N ILE A 57 -7.83 -6.33 -7.60
CA ILE A 57 -7.04 -6.63 -8.81
C ILE A 57 -7.52 -7.87 -9.58
N ASN A 58 -8.31 -8.75 -8.94
CA ASN A 58 -8.98 -9.86 -9.64
C ASN A 58 -10.32 -9.46 -10.29
N ASN A 59 -10.81 -8.23 -10.05
CA ASN A 59 -12.13 -7.80 -10.51
C ASN A 59 -12.11 -6.60 -11.49
N ASN A 60 -10.94 -6.12 -11.90
CA ASN A 60 -10.80 -4.97 -12.81
C ASN A 60 -10.17 -5.31 -14.18
N GLN A 61 -10.58 -6.44 -14.78
CA GLN A 61 -10.55 -6.64 -16.24
C GLN A 61 -11.96 -6.64 -16.86
N LYS A 62 -12.87 -5.81 -16.33
CA LYS A 62 -14.18 -5.61 -16.95
C LYS A 62 -14.73 -4.21 -16.79
N LYS A 63 -13.98 -3.18 -17.16
CA LYS A 63 -14.54 -1.86 -17.55
C LYS A 63 -13.63 -1.13 -18.56
N GLU A 64 -13.33 -1.78 -19.67
CA GLU A 64 -13.00 -1.07 -20.92
C GLU A 64 -13.86 -1.72 -22.01
N ASN A 65 -14.90 -0.98 -22.42
CA ASN A 65 -15.63 -1.01 -23.69
C ASN A 65 -17.08 -0.55 -23.46
N SER A 66 -17.23 0.74 -23.24
CA SER A 66 -18.39 1.47 -23.75
C SER A 66 -17.83 2.70 -24.45
N VAL A 67 -17.20 2.41 -25.59
CA VAL A 67 -16.98 3.38 -26.66
C VAL A 67 -18.36 3.63 -27.26
N GLU A 68 -18.82 4.86 -27.12
CA GLU A 68 -19.45 5.67 -28.16
C GLU A 68 -20.27 4.93 -29.22
N ASN A 69 -21.60 5.07 -29.14
CA ASN A 69 -22.49 5.41 -30.27
C ASN A 69 -23.86 5.84 -29.75
#